data_AF-A0A3S3I128-F1
#
_entry.id   AF-A0A3S3I128-F1
#
_cell.length_a   1.000
_cell.length_b   1.000
_cell.length_c   1.000
_cell.angle_alpha   90.00
_cell.angle_beta   90.00
_cell.angle_gamma   90.00
#
_symmetry.space_group_name_H-M   'P 1'
#
loop_
_entity.id
_entity.type
_entity.pdbx_description
1 polymer ?
#
loop_
_entity_poly.entity_id
_entity_poly.type
_entity_poly.pdbx_seq_one_letter_code
_entity_poly.pdbx_strand_id
1 'polypeptide(L)'
;MSRHHRNARAIADRASLYDDITNKIIAELEAGRFPWVQPWGTAAAKAPLAMPKNATTGRHYSGINVLLLWGAVVEHGFPSQSWLTFRQALSLGGNVMKGEHGTTIVFADRFVPDDEKQRAAEAGEEAAAIPFLKRYTVFNAAQCEGLPDDMAIAAPPPPPGQIEPHVEALIKATGIVFRIGGDRAFYVPAEDYVRVPPPAAYFEPINWHRTALHELGHATGHASRLGRDLGGSFGTRKYAFEELVAEMNAAFCCASLGIAPTVRHADYLASWLEVLREDNRAIVRAASQASKAADWLLAFLPEAGSAAEPDQPEIDRRAA
;
A
#
# COMPACT_ATOMS: atom_id res chain seq x y z
N MET A 1 43.10 -6.17 2.50
CA MET A 1 41.95 -5.69 3.29
C MET A 1 40.67 -6.27 2.68
N SER A 2 40.30 -7.45 3.17
CA SER A 2 39.57 -8.50 2.43
C SER A 2 38.08 -8.23 2.20
N ARG A 3 37.55 -8.65 1.03
CA ARG A 3 36.12 -8.67 0.64
C ARG A 3 35.18 -9.16 1.77
N HIS A 4 35.67 -10.05 2.64
CA HIS A 4 34.92 -10.61 3.76
C HIS A 4 34.51 -9.56 4.81
N HIS A 5 35.39 -8.59 5.11
CA HIS A 5 35.05 -7.51 6.05
C HIS A 5 34.03 -6.52 5.49
N ARG A 6 34.03 -6.28 4.18
CA ARG A 6 33.01 -5.42 3.54
C ARG A 6 31.63 -6.07 3.53
N ASN A 7 31.57 -7.38 3.30
CA ASN A 7 30.29 -8.12 3.36
C ASN A 7 29.70 -8.15 4.77
N ALA A 8 30.51 -8.40 5.80
CA ALA A 8 30.03 -8.42 7.19
C ALA A 8 29.44 -7.08 7.62
N ARG A 9 30.10 -5.96 7.27
CA ARG A 9 29.61 -4.60 7.57
C ARG A 9 28.32 -4.26 6.83
N ALA A 10 28.22 -4.61 5.55
CA ALA A 10 26.99 -4.39 4.77
C ALA A 10 25.80 -5.22 5.28
N ILE A 11 26.04 -6.45 5.78
CA ILE A 11 25.01 -7.28 6.40
C ILE A 11 24.53 -6.65 7.72
N ALA A 12 25.44 -6.15 8.54
CA ALA A 12 25.12 -5.46 9.79
C ALA A 12 24.33 -4.16 9.56
N ASP A 13 24.76 -3.31 8.62
CA ASP A 13 24.06 -2.07 8.25
C ASP A 13 22.65 -2.36 7.67
N ARG A 14 22.48 -3.48 6.95
CA ARG A 14 21.17 -3.90 6.43
C ARG A 14 20.25 -4.43 7.54
N ALA A 15 20.79 -5.21 8.47
CA ALA A 15 20.04 -5.66 9.64
C ALA A 15 19.55 -4.45 10.45
N SER A 16 20.43 -3.49 10.70
CA SER A 16 20.08 -2.23 11.37
C SER A 16 18.92 -1.49 10.68
N LEU A 17 18.87 -1.44 9.35
CA LEU A 17 17.78 -0.76 8.64
C LEU A 17 16.41 -1.42 8.84
N TYR A 18 16.38 -2.74 8.76
CA TYR A 18 15.16 -3.50 9.01
C TYR A 18 14.70 -3.34 10.47
N ASP A 19 15.66 -3.34 11.41
CA ASP A 19 15.40 -3.08 12.82
C ASP A 19 14.85 -1.68 13.05
N ASP A 20 15.48 -0.63 12.48
CA ASP A 20 15.04 0.77 12.63
C ASP A 20 13.58 0.94 12.18
N ILE A 21 13.25 0.42 10.99
CA ILE A 21 11.90 0.50 10.42
C ILE A 21 10.91 -0.27 11.30
N THR A 22 11.24 -1.52 11.64
CA THR A 22 10.30 -2.38 12.37
C THR A 22 10.06 -1.86 13.78
N ASN A 23 11.10 -1.39 14.47
CA ASN A 23 10.98 -0.80 15.79
C ASN A 23 10.15 0.49 15.77
N LYS A 24 10.28 1.34 14.75
CA LYS A 24 9.40 2.52 14.59
C LYS A 24 7.93 2.10 14.46
N ILE A 25 7.64 1.06 13.66
CA ILE A 25 6.27 0.57 13.47
C ILE A 25 5.72 -0.08 14.75
N ILE A 26 6.53 -0.88 15.45
CA ILE A 26 6.15 -1.46 16.75
C ILE A 26 5.81 -0.35 17.74
N ALA A 27 6.64 0.69 17.84
CA ALA A 27 6.40 1.81 18.76
C ALA A 27 5.09 2.56 18.46
N GLU A 28 4.75 2.76 17.18
CA GLU A 28 3.45 3.33 16.79
C GLU A 28 2.30 2.43 17.24
N LEU A 29 2.38 1.12 16.96
CA LEU A 29 1.35 0.14 17.31
C LEU A 29 1.15 0.02 18.82
N GLU A 30 2.22 0.00 19.60
CA GLU A 30 2.18 0.00 21.08
C GLU A 30 1.54 1.28 21.64
N ALA A 31 1.69 2.40 20.94
CA ALA A 31 1.03 3.66 21.28
C ALA A 31 -0.41 3.75 20.74
N GLY A 32 -0.97 2.65 20.20
CA GLY A 32 -2.33 2.59 19.65
C GLY A 32 -2.49 3.31 18.31
N ARG A 33 -1.39 3.66 17.64
CA ARG A 33 -1.39 4.31 16.32
C ARG A 33 -1.06 3.28 15.26
N PHE A 34 -1.95 3.13 14.29
CA PHE A 34 -1.77 2.21 13.18
C PHE A 34 -1.24 2.99 11.97
N PRO A 35 0.00 2.74 11.50
CA PRO A 35 0.63 3.55 10.46
C PRO A 35 -0.13 3.62 9.12
N TRP A 36 -1.06 2.70 8.88
CA TRP A 36 -1.91 2.63 7.69
C TRP A 36 -3.29 3.32 7.85
N VAL A 37 -3.63 3.85 9.02
CA VAL A 37 -4.94 4.47 9.33
C VAL A 37 -4.82 5.93 9.76
N GLN A 38 -3.62 6.52 9.63
CA GLN A 38 -3.27 7.92 9.96
C GLN A 38 -4.44 8.91 9.95
N PRO A 39 -4.50 9.90 10.85
CA PRO A 39 -5.68 10.75 11.08
C PRO A 39 -5.95 11.76 9.95
N TRP A 40 -6.27 11.27 8.75
CA TRP A 40 -6.45 12.03 7.52
C TRP A 40 -7.50 13.13 7.65
N GLY A 41 -7.17 14.33 7.17
CA GLY A 41 -8.13 15.43 7.08
C GLY A 41 -8.74 15.90 8.40
N THR A 42 -8.18 15.50 9.55
CA THR A 42 -8.65 15.96 10.86
C THR A 42 -8.13 17.37 11.15
N ALA A 43 -8.80 18.14 12.00
CA ALA A 43 -8.30 19.46 12.43
C ALA A 43 -6.90 19.38 13.07
N ALA A 44 -6.52 18.21 13.59
CA ALA A 44 -5.21 17.92 14.16
C ALA A 44 -4.14 17.55 13.10
N ALA A 45 -4.52 17.07 11.91
CA ALA A 45 -3.60 16.74 10.83
C ALA A 45 -4.14 17.26 9.49
N LYS A 46 -3.52 18.34 8.98
CA LYS A 46 -3.75 18.90 7.63
C LYS A 46 -3.27 17.99 6.48
N ALA A 47 -2.93 16.74 6.80
CA ALA A 47 -2.42 15.74 5.88
C ALA A 47 -3.51 15.35 4.87
N PRO A 48 -3.28 15.51 3.55
CA PRO A 48 -4.26 15.09 2.57
C PRO A 48 -4.31 13.56 2.47
N LEU A 49 -5.53 13.05 2.33
CA LEU A 49 -5.80 11.64 2.06
C LEU A 49 -5.40 11.32 0.62
N ALA A 50 -4.20 10.80 0.42
CA ALA A 50 -3.73 10.31 -0.86
C ALA A 50 -2.54 9.36 -0.71
N MET A 51 -2.29 8.55 -1.74
CA MET A 51 -1.05 7.78 -1.84
C MET A 51 0.15 8.72 -2.05
N PRO A 52 1.30 8.47 -1.39
CA PRO A 52 2.50 9.25 -1.61
C PRO A 52 2.99 9.01 -3.03
N LYS A 53 3.37 10.09 -3.73
CA LYS A 53 3.87 10.04 -5.10
C LYS A 53 5.18 10.76 -5.27
N ASN A 54 5.99 10.30 -6.21
CA ASN A 54 7.14 11.05 -6.66
C ASN A 54 6.66 12.24 -7.49
N ALA A 55 6.94 13.46 -7.03
CA ALA A 55 6.39 14.68 -7.60
C ALA A 55 6.81 14.90 -9.06
N THR A 56 8.01 14.47 -9.45
CA THR A 56 8.52 14.62 -10.82
C THR A 56 7.94 13.60 -11.80
N THR A 57 7.71 12.37 -11.36
CA THR A 57 7.32 11.26 -12.27
C THR A 57 5.85 10.88 -12.15
N GLY A 58 5.14 11.38 -11.15
CA GLY A 58 3.76 11.00 -10.83
C GLY A 58 3.60 9.58 -10.27
N ARG A 59 4.67 8.77 -10.23
CA ARG A 59 4.60 7.39 -9.75
C ARG A 59 4.34 7.33 -8.26
N HIS A 60 3.35 6.53 -7.85
CA HIS A 60 3.11 6.25 -6.45
C HIS A 60 4.27 5.45 -5.83
N TYR A 61 4.59 5.75 -4.58
CA TYR A 61 5.46 4.90 -3.78
C TYR A 61 4.71 3.64 -3.37
N SER A 62 5.46 2.56 -3.15
CA SER A 62 4.93 1.25 -2.78
C SER A 62 5.63 0.67 -1.55
N GLY A 63 5.05 -0.39 -1.02
CA GLY A 63 5.55 -1.14 0.10
C GLY A 63 5.68 -0.29 1.36
N ILE A 64 6.76 -0.54 2.11
CA ILE A 64 7.00 0.14 3.38
C ILE A 64 7.13 1.66 3.23
N ASN A 65 7.52 2.17 2.05
CA ASN A 65 7.65 3.60 1.82
C ASN A 65 6.32 4.33 1.94
N VAL A 66 5.19 3.66 1.68
CA VAL A 66 3.87 4.27 1.91
C VAL A 66 3.71 4.64 3.38
N LEU A 67 3.98 3.70 4.29
CA LEU A 67 3.85 3.92 5.73
C LEU A 67 4.85 4.95 6.26
N LEU A 68 6.10 4.90 5.77
CA LEU A 68 7.14 5.86 6.19
C LEU A 68 6.76 7.29 5.79
N LEU A 69 6.28 7.48 4.57
CA LEU A 69 5.92 8.81 4.06
C LEU A 69 4.62 9.30 4.68
N TRP A 70 3.61 8.45 4.84
CA TRP A 70 2.38 8.78 5.57
C TRP A 70 2.66 9.22 7.01
N GLY A 71 3.53 8.48 7.72
CA GLY A 71 3.98 8.89 9.05
C GLY A 71 4.65 10.26 9.04
N ALA A 72 5.54 10.53 8.07
CA ALA A 72 6.21 11.82 7.95
C ALA A 72 5.26 12.98 7.63
N VAL A 73 4.23 12.78 6.78
CA VAL A 73 3.21 13.80 6.52
C VAL A 73 2.48 14.18 7.80
N VAL A 74 2.11 13.21 8.63
CA VAL A 74 1.40 13.47 9.88
C VAL A 74 2.32 14.09 10.93
N GLU A 75 3.51 13.51 11.12
CA GLU A 75 4.51 13.95 12.11
C GLU A 75 4.94 15.41 11.90
N HIS A 76 5.10 15.83 10.64
CA HIS A 76 5.54 17.18 10.29
C HIS A 76 4.42 18.10 9.80
N GLY A 77 3.18 17.61 9.70
CA GLY A 77 2.04 18.38 9.21
C GLY A 77 2.16 18.85 7.77
N PHE A 78 2.79 18.04 6.90
CA PHE A 78 2.98 18.42 5.50
C PHE A 78 1.63 18.52 4.75
N PRO A 79 1.45 19.51 3.86
CA PRO A 79 0.19 19.78 3.18
C PRO A 79 -0.04 18.93 1.93
N SER A 80 0.94 18.10 1.52
CA SER A 80 0.89 17.32 0.29
C SER A 80 1.47 15.92 0.47
N GLN A 81 1.10 15.01 -0.42
CA GLN A 81 1.70 13.67 -0.55
C GLN A 81 2.72 13.62 -1.71
N SER A 82 3.25 14.78 -2.12
CA SER A 82 4.22 14.94 -3.20
C SER A 82 5.63 14.96 -2.63
N TRP A 83 6.47 14.01 -3.08
CA TRP A 83 7.83 13.82 -2.58
C TRP A 83 8.85 13.83 -3.71
N LEU A 84 10.03 14.38 -3.47
CA LEU A 84 11.10 14.44 -4.44
C LEU A 84 12.48 14.38 -3.77
N THR A 85 13.48 13.90 -4.50
CA THR A 85 14.86 13.96 -4.02
C THR A 85 15.42 15.38 -4.14
N PHE A 86 16.49 15.68 -3.40
CA PHE A 86 17.21 16.95 -3.54
C PHE A 86 17.62 17.25 -4.98
N ARG A 87 18.10 16.23 -5.72
CA ARG A 87 18.48 16.37 -7.13
C ARG A 87 17.29 16.65 -8.03
N GLN A 88 16.13 16.04 -7.75
CA GLN A 88 14.90 16.34 -8.47
C GLN A 88 14.46 17.79 -8.25
N ALA A 89 14.55 18.29 -7.01
CA ALA A 89 14.22 19.69 -6.70
C ALA A 89 15.10 20.65 -7.52
N LEU A 90 16.42 20.43 -7.52
CA LEU A 90 17.35 21.21 -8.34
C LEU A 90 17.06 21.14 -9.84
N SER A 91 16.72 19.96 -10.36
CA SER A 91 16.40 19.80 -11.78
C SER A 91 15.15 20.54 -12.24
N LEU A 92 14.27 20.88 -11.28
CA LEU A 92 13.05 21.65 -11.50
C LEU A 92 13.25 23.16 -11.26
N GLY A 93 14.48 23.60 -11.00
CA GLY A 93 14.80 25.00 -10.69
C GLY A 93 14.56 25.41 -9.24
N GLY A 94 14.06 24.49 -8.40
CA GLY A 94 13.86 24.71 -6.98
C GLY A 94 15.04 24.24 -6.13
N ASN A 95 14.92 24.40 -4.81
CA ASN A 95 15.91 23.95 -3.84
C ASN A 95 15.23 23.52 -2.54
N VAL A 96 15.87 22.65 -1.76
CA VAL A 96 15.41 22.36 -0.40
C VAL A 96 15.75 23.56 0.50
N MET A 97 14.78 24.03 1.26
CA MET A 97 14.98 25.17 2.17
C MET A 97 16.04 24.85 3.23
N LYS A 98 16.81 25.86 3.62
CA LYS A 98 17.90 25.69 4.59
C LYS A 98 17.35 25.25 5.96
N GLY A 99 17.87 24.14 6.48
CA GLY A 99 17.48 23.60 7.79
C GLY A 99 16.44 22.48 7.70
N GLU A 100 15.86 22.23 6.53
CA GLU A 100 14.93 21.11 6.33
C GLU A 100 15.64 19.76 6.39
N HIS A 101 14.97 18.79 7.00
CA HIS A 101 15.45 17.41 7.11
C HIS A 101 14.58 16.49 6.23
N GLY A 102 15.22 15.68 5.40
CA GLY A 102 14.52 14.76 4.51
C GLY A 102 14.08 13.48 5.21
N THR A 103 13.04 12.85 4.68
CA THR A 103 12.54 11.55 5.08
C THR A 103 13.32 10.44 4.38
N THR A 104 13.74 9.43 5.15
CA THR A 104 14.41 8.25 4.58
C THR A 104 13.38 7.26 4.03
N ILE A 105 13.56 6.86 2.78
CA ILE A 105 12.84 5.77 2.12
C ILE A 105 13.82 4.66 1.73
N VAL A 106 13.30 3.49 1.38
CA VAL A 106 14.10 2.33 1.00
C VAL A 106 13.74 1.80 -0.38
N PHE A 107 14.74 1.33 -1.12
CA PHE A 107 14.58 0.66 -2.40
C PHE A 107 15.21 -0.73 -2.31
N ALA A 108 14.39 -1.76 -2.46
CA ALA A 108 14.81 -3.15 -2.46
C ALA A 108 14.84 -3.68 -3.89
N ASP A 109 15.95 -4.29 -4.28
CA ASP A 109 16.10 -4.90 -5.60
C ASP A 109 17.17 -6.01 -5.53
N ARG A 110 17.36 -6.75 -6.62
CA ARG A 110 18.32 -7.86 -6.70
C ARG A 110 19.28 -7.61 -7.85
N PHE A 111 20.52 -8.02 -7.67
CA PHE A 111 21.50 -8.05 -8.76
C PHE A 111 22.15 -9.42 -8.83
N VAL A 112 22.54 -9.84 -10.03
CA VAL A 112 23.31 -11.07 -10.23
C VAL A 112 24.77 -10.67 -10.46
N PRO A 113 25.71 -11.10 -9.60
CA PRO A 113 27.14 -10.91 -9.84
C PRO A 113 27.58 -11.52 -11.18
N ASP A 114 28.54 -10.91 -11.88
CA ASP A 114 28.97 -11.38 -13.20
C ASP A 114 29.67 -12.75 -13.14
N ASP A 115 30.40 -13.03 -12.06
CA ASP A 115 30.99 -14.35 -11.77
C ASP A 115 29.91 -15.42 -11.56
N GLU A 116 28.80 -15.07 -10.91
CA GLU A 116 27.65 -15.96 -10.72
C GLU A 116 26.90 -16.23 -12.03
N LYS A 117 26.76 -15.22 -12.90
CA LYS A 117 26.23 -15.42 -14.26
C LYS A 117 27.08 -16.41 -15.05
N GLN A 118 28.41 -16.29 -14.96
CA GLN A 118 29.33 -17.16 -15.67
C GLN A 118 29.27 -18.60 -15.14
N ARG A 119 29.31 -18.79 -13.82
CA ARG A 119 29.16 -20.11 -13.18
C ARG A 119 27.86 -20.80 -13.61
N ALA A 120 26.75 -20.07 -13.55
CA ALA A 120 25.43 -20.60 -13.90
C ALA A 120 25.36 -21.00 -15.38
N ALA A 121 25.93 -20.20 -16.27
CA ALA A 121 26.02 -20.53 -17.70
C ALA A 121 26.87 -21.79 -17.97
N GLU A 122 27.99 -21.95 -17.27
CA GLU A 122 28.86 -23.13 -17.39
C GLU A 122 28.23 -24.40 -16.80
N ALA A 123 27.42 -24.28 -15.74
CA ALA A 123 26.74 -25.38 -15.08
C ALA A 123 25.36 -25.74 -15.67
N GLY A 124 24.83 -24.91 -16.58
CA GLY A 124 23.46 -25.05 -17.08
C GLY A 124 22.39 -24.77 -16.01
N GLU A 125 22.70 -23.90 -15.05
CA GLU A 125 21.84 -23.53 -13.91
C GLU A 125 21.31 -22.10 -14.04
N GLU A 126 20.33 -21.73 -13.20
CA GLU A 126 19.91 -20.34 -13.04
C GLU A 126 20.86 -19.57 -12.12
N ALA A 127 21.20 -18.34 -12.51
CA ALA A 127 22.12 -17.49 -11.75
C ALA A 127 21.45 -16.93 -10.48
N ALA A 128 22.10 -17.12 -9.34
CA ALA A 128 21.56 -16.67 -8.06
C ALA A 128 21.65 -15.14 -7.90
N ALA A 129 20.50 -14.47 -7.81
CA ALA A 129 20.43 -13.04 -7.57
C ALA A 129 20.58 -12.67 -6.09
N ILE A 130 21.49 -11.74 -5.77
CA ILE A 130 21.74 -11.20 -4.44
C ILE A 130 20.81 -10.02 -4.16
N PRO A 131 20.00 -10.04 -3.09
CA PRO A 131 19.14 -8.92 -2.72
C PRO A 131 19.94 -7.80 -2.04
N PHE A 132 19.63 -6.56 -2.41
CA PHE A 132 20.14 -5.37 -1.76
C PHE A 132 19.00 -4.43 -1.32
N LEU A 133 19.31 -3.57 -0.37
CA LEU A 133 18.42 -2.51 0.11
C LEU A 133 19.22 -1.20 0.11
N LYS A 134 18.74 -0.19 -0.60
CA LYS A 134 19.34 1.16 -0.65
C LYS A 134 18.45 2.14 0.09
N ARG A 135 19.06 3.02 0.88
CA ARG A 135 18.39 4.18 1.47
C ARG A 135 18.43 5.34 0.48
N TYR A 136 17.33 6.06 0.38
CA TYR A 136 17.25 7.34 -0.30
C TYR A 136 16.62 8.37 0.64
N THR A 137 16.98 9.63 0.45
CA THR A 137 16.38 10.75 1.17
C THR A 137 15.49 11.52 0.21
N VAL A 138 14.23 11.68 0.59
CA VAL A 138 13.24 12.47 -0.13
C VAL A 138 12.72 13.58 0.77
N PHE A 139 12.26 14.65 0.14
CA PHE A 139 11.71 15.83 0.78
C PHE A 139 10.27 15.98 0.30
N ASN A 140 9.38 16.42 1.17
CA ASN A 140 8.04 16.83 0.75
C ASN A 140 8.17 18.08 -0.12
N ALA A 141 7.28 18.27 -1.10
CA ALA A 141 7.26 19.47 -1.93
C ALA A 141 7.21 20.76 -1.09
N ALA A 142 6.56 20.73 0.08
CA ALA A 142 6.49 21.86 1.00
C ALA A 142 7.83 22.21 1.69
N GLN A 143 8.83 21.34 1.61
CA GLN A 143 10.20 21.60 2.12
C GLN A 143 11.10 22.26 1.06
N CYS A 144 10.57 22.52 -0.13
CA CYS A 144 11.31 23.09 -1.23
C CYS A 144 10.78 24.48 -1.60
N GLU A 145 11.69 25.36 -1.99
CA GLU A 145 11.41 26.67 -2.56
C GLU A 145 11.66 26.65 -4.08
N GLY A 146 10.98 27.51 -4.84
CA GLY A 146 11.19 27.64 -6.29
C GLY A 146 10.73 26.44 -7.13
N LEU A 147 9.88 25.56 -6.59
CA LEU A 147 9.23 24.50 -7.38
C LEU A 147 8.05 25.06 -8.20
N PRO A 148 7.69 24.42 -9.33
CA PRO A 148 6.44 24.70 -10.03
C PRO A 148 5.21 24.59 -9.12
N ASP A 149 4.27 25.54 -9.27
CA ASP A 149 3.11 25.70 -8.38
C ASP A 149 2.19 24.46 -8.33
N ASP A 150 2.10 23.71 -9.43
CA ASP A 150 1.29 22.50 -9.55
C ASP A 150 1.83 21.31 -8.74
N MET A 151 3.08 21.36 -8.29
CA MET A 151 3.71 20.28 -7.53
C MET A 151 3.46 20.36 -6.02
N ALA A 152 3.19 21.56 -5.50
CA ALA A 152 2.97 21.82 -4.08
C ALA A 152 1.50 21.63 -3.65
N ILE A 153 0.57 21.52 -4.60
CA ILE A 153 -0.86 21.47 -4.32
C ILE A 153 -1.33 20.01 -4.20
N ALA A 154 -2.07 19.71 -3.12
CA ALA A 154 -2.75 18.43 -2.98
C ALA A 154 -3.88 18.32 -4.02
N ALA A 155 -4.01 17.16 -4.67
CA ALA A 155 -5.16 16.91 -5.53
C ALA A 155 -6.46 17.05 -4.71
N PRO A 156 -7.51 17.65 -5.29
CA PRO A 156 -8.80 17.73 -4.60
C PRO A 156 -9.33 16.32 -4.33
N PRO A 157 -10.08 16.13 -3.23
CA PRO A 157 -10.73 14.85 -2.97
C PRO A 157 -11.72 14.53 -4.10
N PRO A 158 -12.00 13.24 -4.35
CA PRO A 158 -13.01 12.85 -5.34
C PRO A 158 -14.36 13.50 -4.99
N PRO A 159 -15.16 13.89 -6.00
CA PRO A 159 -16.48 14.46 -5.78
C PRO A 159 -17.35 13.55 -4.89
N PRO A 160 -18.15 14.14 -3.97
CA PRO A 160 -19.11 13.37 -3.18
C PRO A 160 -20.02 12.52 -4.09
N GLY A 161 -20.27 11.27 -3.69
CA GLY A 161 -21.11 10.34 -4.44
C GLY A 161 -20.42 9.56 -5.58
N GLN A 162 -19.14 9.81 -5.87
CA GLN A 162 -18.39 9.01 -6.86
C GLN A 162 -17.64 7.82 -6.25
N ILE A 163 -17.36 7.86 -4.95
CA ILE A 163 -16.57 6.84 -4.25
C ILE A 163 -17.26 5.47 -4.31
N GLU A 164 -18.54 5.41 -3.94
CA GLU A 164 -19.29 4.15 -3.81
C GLU A 164 -19.46 3.46 -5.18
N PRO A 165 -19.87 4.16 -6.26
CA PRO A 165 -19.91 3.58 -7.60
C PRO A 165 -18.56 3.06 -8.09
N HIS A 166 -17.45 3.74 -7.76
CA HIS A 166 -16.12 3.27 -8.16
C HIS A 166 -15.73 1.97 -7.44
N VAL A 167 -16.05 1.83 -6.14
CA VAL A 167 -15.79 0.58 -5.42
C VAL A 167 -16.65 -0.56 -5.96
N GLU A 168 -17.92 -0.33 -6.25
CA GLU A 168 -18.80 -1.36 -6.82
C GLU A 168 -18.35 -1.79 -8.23
N ALA A 169 -17.98 -0.82 -9.07
CA ALA A 169 -17.44 -1.08 -10.40
C ALA A 169 -16.12 -1.86 -10.32
N LEU A 170 -15.25 -1.50 -9.38
CA LEU A 170 -14.01 -2.23 -9.09
C LEU A 170 -14.30 -3.68 -8.72
N ILE A 171 -15.18 -3.93 -7.75
CA ILE A 171 -15.58 -5.27 -7.31
C ILE A 171 -16.03 -6.10 -8.51
N LYS A 172 -16.95 -5.56 -9.32
CA LYS A 172 -17.47 -6.22 -10.52
C LYS A 172 -16.36 -6.52 -11.53
N ALA A 173 -15.46 -5.57 -11.78
CA ALA A 173 -14.39 -5.69 -12.75
C ALA A 173 -13.32 -6.72 -12.36
N THR A 174 -13.10 -6.98 -11.07
CA THR A 174 -12.15 -8.02 -10.62
C THR A 174 -12.52 -9.43 -11.07
N GLY A 175 -13.81 -9.69 -11.35
CA GLY A 175 -14.32 -11.02 -11.67
C GLY A 175 -14.30 -12.03 -10.50
N ILE A 176 -13.92 -11.62 -9.29
CA ILE A 176 -13.96 -12.46 -8.11
C ILE A 176 -15.43 -12.72 -7.73
N VAL A 177 -15.78 -13.96 -7.41
CA VAL A 177 -17.13 -14.31 -6.97
C VAL A 177 -17.43 -13.58 -5.66
N PHE A 178 -18.29 -12.57 -5.72
CA PHE A 178 -18.61 -11.70 -4.60
C PHE A 178 -20.07 -11.89 -4.18
N ARG A 179 -20.28 -12.45 -2.98
CA ARG A 179 -21.60 -12.82 -2.47
C ARG A 179 -22.02 -11.87 -1.35
N ILE A 180 -23.18 -11.25 -1.49
CA ILE A 180 -23.78 -10.42 -0.44
C ILE A 180 -24.76 -11.28 0.37
N GLY A 181 -24.55 -11.36 1.68
CA GLY A 181 -25.44 -12.08 2.60
C GLY A 181 -24.74 -12.66 3.83
N GLY A 182 -25.54 -13.18 4.78
CA GLY A 182 -25.03 -13.62 6.08
C GLY A 182 -24.71 -12.46 7.02
N ASP A 183 -23.99 -12.78 8.10
CA ASP A 183 -23.67 -11.89 9.22
C ASP A 183 -22.16 -11.66 9.41
N ARG A 184 -21.32 -12.29 8.57
CA ARG A 184 -19.85 -12.20 8.62
C ARG A 184 -19.26 -11.96 7.25
N ALA A 185 -18.18 -11.18 7.22
CA ALA A 185 -17.34 -10.98 6.06
C ALA A 185 -16.15 -11.95 6.09
N PHE A 186 -15.81 -12.55 4.96
CA PHE A 186 -14.67 -13.45 4.81
C PHE A 186 -14.38 -13.78 3.34
N TYR A 187 -13.13 -14.12 3.04
CA TYR A 187 -12.72 -14.83 1.84
C TYR A 187 -12.56 -16.34 2.10
N VAL A 188 -13.02 -17.20 1.17
CA VAL A 188 -12.84 -18.66 1.25
C VAL A 188 -11.85 -19.12 0.17
N PRO A 189 -10.59 -19.44 0.54
CA PRO A 189 -9.57 -19.80 -0.45
C PRO A 189 -9.90 -21.06 -1.27
N ALA A 190 -10.51 -22.07 -0.65
CA ALA A 190 -10.79 -23.35 -1.31
C ALA A 190 -11.88 -23.28 -2.38
N GLU A 191 -12.83 -22.35 -2.24
CA GLU A 191 -13.94 -22.15 -3.17
C GLU A 191 -13.80 -20.86 -3.99
N ASP A 192 -12.73 -20.10 -3.77
CA ASP A 192 -12.44 -18.82 -4.40
C ASP A 192 -13.65 -17.86 -4.46
N TYR A 193 -14.19 -17.51 -3.29
CA TYR A 193 -15.22 -16.47 -3.20
C TYR A 193 -15.07 -15.58 -1.97
N VAL A 194 -15.53 -14.34 -2.11
CA VAL A 194 -15.72 -13.38 -1.03
C VAL A 194 -17.19 -13.38 -0.61
N ARG A 195 -17.44 -13.37 0.69
CA ARG A 195 -18.76 -13.05 1.25
C ARG A 195 -18.66 -11.81 2.13
N VAL A 196 -19.63 -10.92 1.99
CA VAL A 196 -19.77 -9.74 2.85
C VAL A 196 -21.25 -9.60 3.26
N PRO A 197 -21.58 -9.19 4.50
CA PRO A 197 -22.94 -8.89 4.90
C PRO A 197 -23.58 -7.82 4.00
N PRO A 198 -24.93 -7.73 3.98
CA PRO A 198 -25.62 -6.66 3.28
C PRO A 198 -25.15 -5.26 3.75
N PRO A 199 -25.07 -4.24 2.87
CA PRO A 199 -24.73 -2.87 3.26
C PRO A 199 -25.53 -2.34 4.46
N ALA A 200 -26.82 -2.71 4.55
CA ALA A 200 -27.71 -2.35 5.65
C ALA A 200 -27.29 -2.91 7.03
N ALA A 201 -26.36 -3.87 7.08
CA ALA A 201 -25.81 -4.39 8.34
C ALA A 201 -24.73 -3.47 8.95
N TYR A 202 -24.26 -2.47 8.21
CA TYR A 202 -23.22 -1.54 8.65
C TYR A 202 -23.84 -0.22 9.12
N PHE A 203 -23.40 0.27 10.28
CA PHE A 203 -23.89 1.53 10.84
C PHE A 203 -23.55 2.72 9.93
N GLU A 204 -22.34 2.76 9.39
CA GLU A 204 -21.94 3.73 8.36
C GLU A 204 -21.74 2.99 7.03
N PRO A 205 -22.41 3.39 5.94
CA PRO A 205 -22.30 2.73 4.64
C PRO A 205 -20.87 2.56 4.14
N ILE A 206 -20.00 3.55 4.41
CA ILE A 206 -18.60 3.52 3.99
C ILE A 206 -17.81 2.32 4.57
N ASN A 207 -18.22 1.80 5.72
CA ASN A 207 -17.57 0.63 6.35
C ASN A 207 -17.83 -0.67 5.58
N TRP A 208 -18.91 -0.73 4.79
CA TRP A 208 -19.15 -1.84 3.87
C TRP A 208 -18.04 -1.89 2.81
N HIS A 209 -17.71 -0.76 2.19
CA HIS A 209 -16.65 -0.66 1.18
C HIS A 209 -15.26 -0.97 1.76
N ARG A 210 -14.94 -0.45 2.94
CA ARG A 210 -13.70 -0.79 3.65
C ARG A 210 -13.61 -2.30 3.92
N THR A 211 -14.73 -2.92 4.26
CA THR A 211 -14.78 -4.38 4.50
C THR A 211 -14.58 -5.16 3.22
N ALA A 212 -15.30 -4.81 2.16
CA ALA A 212 -15.18 -5.44 0.85
C ALA A 212 -13.73 -5.39 0.33
N LEU A 213 -13.07 -4.24 0.42
CA LEU A 213 -11.67 -4.06 -0.04
C LEU A 213 -10.66 -4.93 0.72
N HIS A 214 -10.89 -5.20 2.00
CA HIS A 214 -10.04 -6.12 2.75
C HIS A 214 -10.26 -7.58 2.35
N GLU A 215 -11.51 -8.03 2.25
CA GLU A 215 -11.79 -9.42 1.84
C GLU A 215 -11.28 -9.68 0.41
N LEU A 216 -11.38 -8.68 -0.47
CA LEU A 216 -10.75 -8.73 -1.80
C LEU A 216 -9.23 -8.75 -1.70
N GLY A 217 -8.66 -8.06 -0.71
CA GLY A 217 -7.25 -8.15 -0.34
C GLY A 217 -6.83 -9.60 -0.13
N HIS A 218 -7.53 -10.35 0.73
CA HIS A 218 -7.32 -11.79 0.89
C HIS A 218 -7.51 -12.57 -0.42
N ALA A 219 -8.57 -12.26 -1.17
CA ALA A 219 -8.86 -12.93 -2.43
C ALA A 219 -7.71 -12.79 -3.42
N THR A 220 -7.03 -11.64 -3.51
CA THR A 220 -5.85 -11.48 -4.40
C THR A 220 -4.74 -12.50 -4.11
N GLY A 221 -4.69 -13.08 -2.91
CA GLY A 221 -3.70 -14.08 -2.51
C GLY A 221 -3.91 -15.47 -3.10
N HIS A 222 -5.03 -15.74 -3.79
CA HIS A 222 -5.30 -17.04 -4.40
C HIS A 222 -4.20 -17.47 -5.39
N ALA A 223 -4.06 -18.80 -5.57
CA ALA A 223 -3.02 -19.41 -6.41
C ALA A 223 -3.08 -18.96 -7.88
N SER A 224 -4.26 -18.64 -8.41
CA SER A 224 -4.44 -18.10 -9.77
C SER A 224 -4.16 -16.60 -9.90
N ARG A 225 -3.86 -15.91 -8.80
CA ARG A 225 -3.65 -14.45 -8.73
C ARG A 225 -2.24 -14.13 -8.25
N LEU A 226 -2.08 -13.61 -7.03
CA LEU A 226 -0.76 -13.28 -6.47
C LEU A 226 -0.08 -14.45 -5.76
N GLY A 227 -0.78 -15.58 -5.59
CA GLY A 227 -0.20 -16.83 -5.10
C GLY A 227 0.48 -16.70 -3.73
N ARG A 228 -0.17 -16.02 -2.78
CA ARG A 228 0.33 -15.91 -1.40
C ARG A 228 0.00 -17.18 -0.60
N ASP A 229 0.77 -17.42 0.46
CA ASP A 229 0.46 -18.49 1.43
C ASP A 229 -0.70 -18.04 2.32
N LEU A 230 -1.92 -18.42 1.93
CA LEU A 230 -3.15 -18.22 2.72
C LEU A 230 -3.40 -19.34 3.73
N GLY A 231 -2.38 -20.17 4.00
CA GLY A 231 -2.47 -21.25 4.98
C GLY A 231 -2.32 -20.78 6.42
N GLY A 232 -2.63 -21.68 7.35
CA GLY A 232 -2.66 -21.41 8.78
C GLY A 232 -4.08 -21.14 9.28
N SER A 233 -4.28 -21.38 10.58
CA SER A 233 -5.56 -21.18 11.23
C SER A 233 -5.56 -19.86 12.01
N PHE A 234 -6.75 -19.37 12.36
CA PHE A 234 -6.91 -18.24 13.28
C PHE A 234 -6.00 -18.37 14.51
N GLY A 235 -5.33 -17.27 14.88
CA GLY A 235 -4.37 -17.22 15.98
C GLY A 235 -2.95 -17.72 15.64
N THR A 236 -2.71 -18.25 14.44
CA THR A 236 -1.34 -18.59 14.00
C THR A 236 -0.61 -17.37 13.42
N ARG A 237 0.72 -17.37 13.48
CA ARG A 237 1.56 -16.30 12.89
C ARG A 237 1.35 -16.11 11.40
N LYS A 238 1.13 -17.20 10.65
CA LYS A 238 0.85 -17.14 9.20
C LYS A 238 -0.46 -16.38 8.94
N TYR A 239 -1.49 -16.73 9.69
CA TYR A 239 -2.78 -16.06 9.63
C TYR A 239 -2.66 -14.57 9.99
N ALA A 240 -2.00 -14.25 11.10
CA ALA A 240 -1.77 -12.86 11.53
C ALA A 240 -0.98 -12.04 10.49
N PHE A 241 -0.01 -12.65 9.81
CA PHE A 241 0.75 -12.00 8.74
C PHE A 241 -0.15 -11.68 7.53
N GLU A 242 -1.04 -12.59 7.12
CA GLU A 242 -1.96 -12.34 6.01
C GLU A 242 -3.04 -11.31 6.37
N GLU A 243 -3.53 -11.28 7.61
CA GLU A 243 -4.40 -10.21 8.12
C GLU A 243 -3.70 -8.84 8.04
N LEU A 244 -2.42 -8.78 8.41
CA LEU A 244 -1.61 -7.56 8.29
C LEU A 244 -1.50 -7.10 6.82
N VAL A 245 -1.31 -8.05 5.89
CA VAL A 245 -1.31 -7.78 4.44
C VAL A 245 -2.66 -7.22 3.98
N ALA A 246 -3.76 -7.86 4.36
CA ALA A 246 -5.11 -7.48 3.95
C ALA A 246 -5.55 -6.12 4.53
N GLU A 247 -5.20 -5.81 5.78
CA GLU A 247 -5.44 -4.50 6.40
C GLU A 247 -4.68 -3.37 5.69
N MET A 248 -3.39 -3.55 5.42
CA MET A 248 -2.62 -2.55 4.66
C MET A 248 -3.11 -2.41 3.21
N ASN A 249 -3.47 -3.52 2.56
CA ASN A 249 -4.07 -3.49 1.23
C ASN A 249 -5.34 -2.65 1.22
N ALA A 250 -6.25 -2.89 2.19
CA ALA A 250 -7.49 -2.15 2.29
C ALA A 250 -7.23 -0.66 2.49
N ALA A 251 -6.26 -0.31 3.34
CA ALA A 251 -5.85 1.08 3.55
C ALA A 251 -5.31 1.74 2.27
N PHE A 252 -4.47 1.05 1.49
CA PHE A 252 -3.92 1.57 0.24
C PHE A 252 -5.01 1.75 -0.83
N CYS A 253 -5.92 0.79 -0.97
CA CYS A 253 -7.08 0.91 -1.84
C CYS A 253 -7.98 2.07 -1.42
N CYS A 254 -8.28 2.17 -0.13
CA CYS A 254 -9.10 3.25 0.43
C CYS A 254 -8.48 4.62 0.11
N ALA A 255 -7.20 4.82 0.41
CA ALA A 255 -6.52 6.09 0.13
C ALA A 255 -6.47 6.43 -1.37
N SER A 256 -6.34 5.42 -2.24
CA SER A 256 -6.38 5.61 -3.70
C SER A 256 -7.76 5.99 -4.22
N LEU A 257 -8.83 5.55 -3.53
CA LEU A 257 -10.23 5.81 -3.88
C LEU A 257 -10.82 7.02 -3.15
N GLY A 258 -10.02 7.72 -2.32
CA GLY A 258 -10.47 8.84 -1.50
C GLY A 258 -11.34 8.45 -0.30
N ILE A 259 -11.26 7.19 0.14
CA ILE A 259 -11.87 6.69 1.38
C ILE A 259 -10.84 6.80 2.50
N ALA A 260 -11.18 7.47 3.60
CA ALA A 260 -10.31 7.46 4.77
C ALA A 260 -10.20 6.02 5.31
N PRO A 261 -8.99 5.42 5.40
CA PRO A 261 -8.82 4.10 6.01
C PRO A 261 -9.24 4.09 7.48
N THR A 262 -9.67 2.92 7.97
CA THR A 262 -9.88 2.65 9.39
C THR A 262 -9.30 1.29 9.74
N VAL A 263 -9.04 1.03 11.03
CA VAL A 263 -8.68 -0.31 11.51
C VAL A 263 -9.98 -1.06 11.78
N ARG A 264 -10.14 -2.24 11.20
CA ARG A 264 -11.34 -3.06 11.45
C ARG A 264 -11.13 -4.09 12.54
N HIS A 265 -9.91 -4.62 12.68
CA HIS A 265 -9.61 -5.70 13.61
C HIS A 265 -8.44 -5.37 14.54
N ALA A 266 -8.63 -4.41 15.45
CA ALA A 266 -7.64 -4.11 16.49
C ALA A 266 -7.33 -5.34 17.37
N ASP A 267 -8.21 -6.34 17.39
CA ASP A 267 -8.02 -7.61 18.10
C ASP A 267 -6.78 -8.39 17.61
N TYR A 268 -6.29 -8.14 16.39
CA TYR A 268 -5.06 -8.75 15.90
C TYR A 268 -3.79 -8.03 16.35
N LEU A 269 -3.87 -6.88 17.02
CA LEU A 269 -2.72 -6.08 17.43
C LEU A 269 -1.65 -6.90 18.17
N ALA A 270 -2.07 -7.74 19.12
CA ALA A 270 -1.16 -8.59 19.87
C ALA A 270 -0.42 -9.58 18.93
N SER A 271 -1.16 -10.23 18.04
CA SER A 271 -0.59 -11.18 17.07
C SER A 271 0.31 -10.50 16.02
N TRP A 272 0.00 -9.27 15.61
CA TRP A 272 0.86 -8.48 14.73
C TRP A 272 2.16 -8.10 15.43
N LEU A 273 2.10 -7.62 16.68
CA LEU A 273 3.29 -7.31 17.46
C LEU A 273 4.19 -8.53 17.65
N GLU A 274 3.64 -9.72 17.88
CA GLU A 274 4.42 -10.96 17.93
C GLU A 274 5.14 -11.25 16.61
N VAL A 275 4.42 -11.17 15.49
CA VAL A 275 5.00 -11.36 14.15
C VAL A 275 6.14 -10.37 13.87
N LEU A 276 5.96 -9.09 14.25
CA LEU A 276 6.95 -8.05 13.99
C LEU A 276 8.19 -8.15 14.89
N ARG A 277 8.02 -8.56 16.16
CA ARG A 277 9.13 -8.73 17.10
C ARG A 277 10.00 -9.94 16.76
N GLU A 278 9.43 -10.97 16.17
CA GLU A 278 10.16 -12.19 15.79
C GLU A 278 10.91 -12.02 14.46
N ASP A 279 10.37 -11.26 13.52
CA ASP A 279 10.99 -11.04 12.22
C ASP A 279 10.99 -9.55 11.84
N ASN A 280 12.17 -8.93 11.94
CA ASN A 280 12.41 -7.53 11.58
C ASN A 280 12.19 -7.19 10.10
N ARG A 281 11.87 -8.17 9.25
CA ARG A 281 11.50 -7.98 7.85
C ARG A 281 10.01 -8.19 7.60
N ALA A 282 9.25 -8.65 8.59
CA ALA A 282 7.84 -8.98 8.44
C ALA A 282 7.04 -7.78 7.92
N ILE A 283 7.19 -6.59 8.51
CA ILE A 283 6.45 -5.40 8.05
C ILE A 283 6.82 -5.00 6.63
N VAL A 284 8.09 -5.08 6.24
CA VAL A 284 8.53 -4.74 4.88
C VAL A 284 7.96 -5.72 3.86
N ARG A 285 7.93 -7.01 4.19
CA ARG A 285 7.31 -8.03 3.32
C ARG A 285 5.80 -7.86 3.25
N ALA A 286 5.14 -7.65 4.38
CA ALA A 286 3.69 -7.47 4.44
C ALA A 286 3.26 -6.24 3.65
N ALA A 287 3.94 -5.10 3.84
CA ALA A 287 3.66 -3.87 3.08
C ALA A 287 3.91 -4.07 1.58
N SER A 288 4.97 -4.80 1.19
CA SER A 288 5.23 -5.13 -0.21
C SER A 288 4.12 -5.98 -0.84
N GLN A 289 3.63 -6.99 -0.11
CA GLN A 289 2.52 -7.82 -0.58
C GLN A 289 1.20 -7.03 -0.63
N ALA A 290 0.96 -6.15 0.34
CA ALA A 290 -0.19 -5.27 0.38
C ALA A 290 -0.22 -4.30 -0.80
N SER A 291 0.91 -3.70 -1.17
CA SER A 291 0.96 -2.86 -2.38
C SER A 291 0.71 -3.66 -3.66
N LYS A 292 1.24 -4.87 -3.79
CA LYS A 292 0.94 -5.73 -4.96
C LYS A 292 -0.54 -6.10 -5.02
N ALA A 293 -1.17 -6.39 -3.88
CA ALA A 293 -2.60 -6.66 -3.79
C ALA A 293 -3.41 -5.43 -4.20
N ALA A 294 -3.05 -4.25 -3.70
CA ALA A 294 -3.73 -3.00 -4.00
C ALA A 294 -3.57 -2.63 -5.48
N ASP A 295 -2.35 -2.71 -6.02
CA ASP A 295 -2.07 -2.47 -7.44
C ASP A 295 -2.86 -3.45 -8.32
N TRP A 296 -2.94 -4.73 -7.95
CA TRP A 296 -3.72 -5.72 -8.68
C TRP A 296 -5.21 -5.38 -8.69
N LEU A 297 -5.78 -5.01 -7.54
CA LEU A 297 -7.19 -4.60 -7.45
C LEU A 297 -7.43 -3.33 -8.28
N LEU A 298 -6.67 -2.26 -8.01
CA LEU A 298 -6.85 -0.95 -8.63
C LEU A 298 -6.61 -0.96 -10.15
N ALA A 299 -5.88 -1.94 -10.68
CA ALA A 299 -5.73 -2.14 -12.13
C ALA A 299 -7.05 -2.48 -12.84
N PHE A 300 -8.09 -2.91 -12.11
CA PHE A 300 -9.44 -3.13 -12.65
C PHE A 300 -10.34 -1.89 -12.55
N LEU A 301 -9.84 -0.75 -12.05
CA LEU A 301 -10.63 0.46 -12.06
C LEU A 301 -10.97 0.86 -13.50
N PRO A 302 -12.25 1.10 -13.82
CA PRO A 302 -12.62 1.64 -15.12
C PRO A 302 -11.96 3.00 -15.34
N GLU A 303 -11.47 3.27 -16.55
CA GLU A 303 -11.00 4.62 -16.88
C GLU A 303 -12.15 5.62 -16.69
N ALA A 304 -11.83 6.79 -16.13
CA ALA A 304 -12.79 7.86 -15.94
C ALA A 304 -13.35 8.30 -17.31
N GLY A 305 -14.52 7.76 -17.67
CA GLY A 305 -15.13 7.93 -18.99
C GLY A 305 -15.83 6.68 -19.53
N SER A 306 -15.61 5.48 -18.97
CA SER A 306 -16.24 4.23 -19.44
C SER A 306 -17.48 3.82 -18.65
N ALA A 307 -18.10 4.73 -17.90
CA ALA A 307 -19.40 4.45 -17.30
C ALA A 307 -20.37 4.15 -18.44
N ALA A 308 -20.71 2.86 -18.59
CA ALA A 308 -21.62 2.37 -19.61
C ALA A 308 -22.88 3.24 -19.62
N GLU A 309 -23.21 3.79 -20.78
CA GLU A 309 -24.50 4.46 -20.97
C GLU A 309 -25.60 3.52 -20.46
N PRO A 310 -26.54 4.00 -19.63
CA PRO A 310 -27.67 3.20 -19.24
C PRO A 310 -28.45 2.85 -20.51
N ASP A 311 -28.55 1.54 -20.76
CA ASP A 311 -29.31 0.92 -21.85
C ASP A 311 -30.68 1.58 -21.92
N GLN A 312 -30.91 2.43 -22.94
CA GLN A 312 -32.22 3.02 -23.14
C GLN A 312 -33.16 1.91 -23.59
N PRO A 313 -34.33 1.73 -22.94
CA PRO A 313 -35.28 0.74 -23.39
C PRO A 313 -35.76 1.13 -24.79
N GLU A 314 -35.52 0.21 -25.73
CA GLU A 314 -35.99 0.27 -27.11
C GLU A 314 -37.53 0.39 -27.08
N ILE A 315 -38.04 1.60 -27.29
CA ILE A 315 -39.48 1.82 -27.47
C ILE A 315 -39.82 1.26 -28.86
N ASP A 316 -40.33 0.02 -28.84
CA ASP A 316 -40.90 -0.67 -29.99
C ASP A 316 -42.09 0.15 -30.52
N ARG A 317 -41.84 0.97 -31.52
CA ARG A 317 -42.90 1.58 -32.33
C ARG A 317 -43.37 0.57 -33.37
N ARG A 318 -44.21 -0.36 -32.94
CA ARG A 318 -45.08 -1.11 -33.84
C ARG A 318 -46.51 -1.17 -33.31
N ALA A 319 -47.39 -0.65 -34.19
CA ALA A 319 -48.81 -0.91 -34.34
C ALA A 319 -49.82 -0.09 -33.51
N ALA A 320 -50.57 0.72 -34.28
CA ALA A 320 -51.98 1.11 -34.17
C ALA A 320 -52.43 1.96 -32.97
#